data_AF-A0A2E9JZU2-F1
#
_entry.id   AF-A0A2E9JZU2-F1
#
_cell.length_a   1.000
_cell.length_b   1.000
_cell.length_c   1.000
_cell.angle_alpha   90.00
_cell.angle_beta   90.00
_cell.angle_gamma   90.00
#
_symmetry.space_group_name_H-M   'P 1'
#
loop_
_entity.id
_entity.type
_entity.pdbx_description
1 polymer ?
#
loop_
_entity_poly.entity_id
_entity_poly.type
_entity_poly.pdbx_seq_one_letter_code
_entity_poly.pdbx_strand_id
1 'polypeptide(L)'
;MSDLQQEIEQLFHDYEVIWNSQELARLKELWDEDDPDPFYLAEEQDDWKFGWDAVERYWVPNPDQSALESIMMSYRDFHVKRLTPDVAICACWVRHDMKIRGPMKATGGDARVMAVFRKKPEGWRFCAYAEGPMSPVLYMHKLYEMNVLPEFESFNRAALARKDKAGKA
;
A
#
# COMPACT_ATOMS: atom_id res chain seq x y z
N MET A 1 -22.26 1.78 0.72
CA MET A 1 -20.99 2.38 0.25
C MET A 1 -21.32 3.31 -0.90
N SER A 2 -20.73 4.51 -0.96
CA SER A 2 -20.97 5.44 -2.08
C SER A 2 -20.45 4.88 -3.39
N ASP A 3 -21.07 5.23 -4.52
CA ASP A 3 -20.64 4.80 -5.87
C ASP A 3 -19.15 5.06 -6.11
N LEU A 4 -18.65 6.24 -5.72
CA LEU A 4 -17.23 6.58 -5.83
C LEU A 4 -16.31 5.57 -5.10
N GLN A 5 -16.71 5.12 -3.91
CA GLN A 5 -15.88 4.20 -3.13
C GLN A 5 -15.79 2.85 -3.83
N GLN A 6 -16.93 2.34 -4.34
CA GLN A 6 -16.96 1.08 -5.08
C GLN A 6 -16.14 1.18 -6.38
N GLU A 7 -16.25 2.29 -7.12
CA GLU A 7 -15.47 2.51 -8.35
C GLU A 7 -13.95 2.52 -8.10
N ILE A 8 -13.50 3.17 -7.01
CA ILE A 8 -12.07 3.23 -6.67
C ILE A 8 -11.56 1.90 -6.11
N GLU A 9 -12.36 1.20 -5.29
CA GLU A 9 -12.01 -0.15 -4.83
C GLU A 9 -11.90 -1.13 -6.00
N GLN A 10 -12.80 -1.04 -6.99
CA GLN A 10 -12.71 -1.85 -8.22
C GLN A 10 -11.44 -1.53 -9.01
N LEU A 11 -11.07 -0.24 -9.14
CA LEU A 11 -9.83 0.15 -9.82
C LEU A 11 -8.59 -0.45 -9.12
N PHE A 12 -8.56 -0.46 -7.78
CA PHE A 12 -7.49 -1.14 -7.04
C PHE A 12 -7.52 -2.65 -7.18
N HIS A 13 -8.69 -3.27 -7.28
CA HIS A 13 -8.80 -4.69 -7.57
C HIS A 13 -8.24 -5.03 -8.95
N ASP A 14 -8.55 -4.24 -9.97
CA ASP A 14 -7.98 -4.41 -11.31
C ASP A 14 -6.46 -4.21 -11.29
N TYR A 15 -5.97 -3.26 -10.49
CA TYR A 15 -4.54 -3.01 -10.27
C TYR A 15 -3.85 -4.22 -9.61
N GLU A 16 -4.48 -4.81 -8.59
CA GLU A 16 -4.05 -6.03 -7.93
C GLU A 16 -3.98 -7.22 -8.92
N VAL A 17 -4.97 -7.38 -9.78
CA VAL A 17 -4.98 -8.44 -10.81
C VAL A 17 -3.76 -8.33 -11.73
N ILE A 18 -3.41 -7.12 -12.17
CA ILE A 18 -2.24 -6.91 -13.05
C ILE A 18 -0.93 -7.18 -12.31
N TRP A 19 -0.78 -6.67 -11.09
CA TRP A 19 0.40 -6.97 -10.26
C TRP A 19 0.58 -8.48 -10.08
N ASN A 20 -0.50 -9.19 -9.76
CA ASN A 20 -0.46 -10.61 -9.45
C ASN A 20 -0.28 -11.46 -10.72
N SER A 21 -0.63 -10.97 -11.92
CA SER A 21 -0.35 -11.66 -13.18
C SER A 21 1.12 -11.55 -13.63
N GLN A 22 1.90 -10.66 -13.01
CA GLN A 22 3.27 -10.29 -13.40
C GLN A 22 3.37 -9.58 -14.76
N GLU A 23 2.25 -9.20 -15.38
CA GLU A 23 2.24 -8.45 -16.65
C GLU A 23 2.36 -6.94 -16.39
N LEU A 24 3.44 -6.53 -15.72
CA LEU A 24 3.57 -5.19 -15.12
C LEU A 24 3.51 -4.04 -16.14
N ALA A 25 3.79 -4.30 -17.42
CA ALA A 25 3.60 -3.31 -18.49
C ALA A 25 2.15 -2.81 -18.60
N ARG A 26 1.18 -3.66 -18.20
CA ARG A 26 -0.25 -3.37 -18.23
C ARG A 26 -0.69 -2.42 -17.12
N LEU A 27 0.15 -2.15 -16.11
CA LEU A 27 -0.19 -1.21 -15.04
C LEU A 27 -0.56 0.16 -15.62
N LYS A 28 0.09 0.55 -16.72
CA LYS A 28 -0.20 1.80 -17.44
C LYS A 28 -1.66 1.91 -17.90
N GLU A 29 -2.34 0.80 -18.22
CA GLU A 29 -3.75 0.76 -18.64
C GLU A 29 -4.70 1.39 -17.60
N LEU A 30 -4.29 1.41 -16.33
CA LEU A 30 -5.08 1.90 -15.20
C LEU A 30 -4.72 3.33 -14.77
N TRP A 31 -3.77 3.96 -15.45
CA TRP A 31 -3.30 5.32 -15.18
C TRP A 31 -3.79 6.32 -16.24
N ASP A 32 -3.79 7.61 -15.90
CA ASP A 32 -4.22 8.68 -16.80
C ASP A 32 -3.07 9.02 -17.75
N GLU A 33 -3.06 8.41 -18.93
CA GLU A 33 -2.01 8.63 -19.95
C GLU A 33 -1.95 10.06 -20.48
N ASP A 34 -3.02 10.86 -20.32
CA ASP A 34 -3.01 12.28 -20.66
C ASP A 34 -2.31 13.14 -19.60
N ASP A 35 -1.97 12.59 -18.43
CA ASP A 35 -1.13 13.25 -17.45
C ASP A 35 0.34 13.15 -17.90
N PRO A 36 0.99 14.26 -18.31
CA PRO A 36 2.36 14.20 -18.79
C PRO A 36 3.39 13.94 -17.68
N ASP A 37 3.00 14.07 -16.40
CA ASP A 37 3.91 14.03 -15.27
C ASP A 37 3.32 13.21 -14.10
N PRO A 38 3.11 11.88 -14.26
CA PRO A 38 2.63 11.01 -13.19
C PRO A 38 3.66 10.87 -12.07
N PHE A 39 3.17 10.73 -10.83
CA PHE A 39 4.01 10.60 -9.64
C PHE A 39 3.89 9.19 -9.09
N TYR A 40 5.02 8.50 -8.92
CA TYR A 40 5.03 7.16 -8.36
C TYR A 40 6.11 6.99 -7.30
N LEU A 41 5.76 6.38 -6.17
CA LEU A 41 6.69 5.99 -5.12
C LEU A 41 6.25 4.64 -4.53
N ALA A 42 7.08 3.61 -4.71
CA ALA A 42 6.96 2.36 -3.97
C ALA A 42 7.82 2.42 -2.70
N GLU A 43 7.49 1.60 -1.70
CA GLU A 43 8.05 1.76 -0.36
C GLU A 43 9.57 1.59 -0.26
N GLU A 44 10.18 0.83 -1.18
CA GLU A 44 11.61 0.52 -1.18
C GLU A 44 12.46 1.57 -1.89
N GLN A 45 11.82 2.53 -2.57
CA GLN A 45 12.50 3.56 -3.32
C GLN A 45 13.06 4.66 -2.40
N ASP A 46 14.28 5.10 -2.68
CA ASP A 46 14.90 6.25 -2.00
C ASP A 46 14.22 7.58 -2.39
N ASP A 47 13.78 7.69 -3.64
CA ASP A 47 13.18 8.90 -4.19
C ASP A 47 12.08 8.58 -5.22
N TRP A 48 11.26 9.59 -5.48
CA TRP A 48 10.13 9.58 -6.40
C TRP A 48 10.53 9.22 -7.83
N LYS A 49 9.57 8.63 -8.55
CA LYS A 49 9.59 8.55 -10.02
C LYS A 49 8.59 9.57 -10.56
N PHE A 50 9.11 10.53 -11.34
CA PHE A 50 8.33 11.55 -12.02
C PHE A 50 8.35 11.31 -13.52
N GLY A 51 7.21 11.48 -14.17
CA GLY A 51 7.09 11.30 -15.62
C GLY A 51 7.04 9.84 -16.06
N TRP A 52 6.39 9.61 -17.19
CA TRP A 52 6.18 8.26 -17.74
C TRP A 52 7.47 7.46 -17.92
N ASP A 53 8.52 8.08 -18.45
CA ASP A 53 9.80 7.42 -18.66
C ASP A 53 10.39 6.83 -17.36
N ALA A 54 10.23 7.51 -16.21
CA ALA A 54 10.74 7.01 -14.94
C ALA A 54 9.84 5.92 -14.36
N VAL A 55 8.52 6.09 -14.46
CA VAL A 55 7.52 5.15 -13.95
C VAL A 55 7.57 3.82 -14.71
N GLU A 56 7.57 3.85 -16.04
CA GLU A 56 7.60 2.64 -16.88
C GLU A 56 8.90 1.83 -16.69
N ARG A 57 10.04 2.52 -16.62
CA ARG A 57 11.33 1.85 -16.34
C ARG A 57 11.37 1.21 -14.96
N TYR A 58 10.61 1.74 -14.00
CA TYR A 58 10.48 1.14 -12.69
C TYR A 58 9.61 -0.12 -12.71
N TRP A 59 8.42 -0.07 -13.33
CA TRP A 59 7.52 -1.23 -13.40
C TRP A 59 8.07 -2.37 -14.23
N VAL A 60 8.73 -2.06 -15.34
CA VAL A 60 9.29 -3.04 -16.28
C VAL A 60 10.79 -2.78 -16.42
N PRO A 61 11.60 -3.13 -15.40
CA PRO A 61 13.04 -2.99 -15.50
C PRO A 61 13.58 -3.98 -16.53
N ASN A 62 14.76 -3.71 -17.08
CA ASN A 62 15.41 -4.62 -18.01
C ASN A 62 15.50 -6.04 -17.39
N PRO A 63 15.16 -7.11 -18.13
CA PRO A 63 15.12 -8.48 -17.58
C PRO A 63 16.43 -8.95 -16.93
N ASP A 64 17.55 -8.47 -17.46
CA ASP A 64 18.91 -8.73 -16.95
C ASP A 64 19.24 -7.97 -15.65
N GLN A 65 18.44 -6.95 -15.34
CA GLN A 65 18.58 -6.08 -14.16
C GLN A 65 17.48 -6.34 -13.12
N SER A 66 16.41 -7.05 -13.48
CA SER A 66 15.33 -7.36 -12.55
C SER A 66 15.79 -8.36 -11.49
N ALA A 67 15.91 -7.89 -10.26
CA ALA A 67 16.14 -8.74 -9.08
C ALA A 67 14.85 -9.42 -8.61
N LEU A 68 13.68 -8.99 -9.09
CA LEU A 68 12.39 -9.53 -8.70
C LEU A 68 12.13 -10.86 -9.41
N GLU A 69 11.76 -11.88 -8.63
CA GLU A 69 11.32 -13.19 -9.14
C GLU A 69 9.80 -13.25 -9.22
N SER A 70 9.13 -12.78 -8.16
CA SER A 70 7.68 -12.61 -8.13
C SER A 70 7.26 -11.58 -7.08
N ILE A 71 6.13 -10.94 -7.32
CA ILE A 71 5.46 -10.05 -6.37
C ILE A 71 3.96 -10.35 -6.34
N MET A 72 3.37 -10.25 -5.17
CA MET A 72 1.92 -10.25 -4.98
C MET A 72 1.55 -9.03 -4.16
N MET A 73 0.50 -8.33 -4.59
CA MET A 73 -0.04 -7.19 -3.88
C MET A 73 -1.48 -7.46 -3.47
N SER A 74 -1.91 -6.83 -2.38
CA SER A 74 -3.33 -6.77 -2.00
C SER A 74 -3.64 -5.50 -1.25
N TYR A 75 -4.82 -4.93 -1.48
CA TYR A 75 -5.23 -3.65 -0.92
C TYR A 75 -6.45 -3.78 -0.01
N ARG A 76 -6.49 -3.01 1.08
CA ARG A 76 -7.58 -3.08 2.07
C ARG A 76 -7.81 -1.76 2.80
N ASP A 77 -8.90 -1.69 3.57
CA ASP A 77 -9.25 -0.58 4.46
C ASP A 77 -9.24 0.78 3.75
N PHE A 78 -10.02 0.88 2.67
CA PHE A 78 -10.08 2.05 1.80
C PHE A 78 -10.84 3.22 2.44
N HIS A 79 -10.24 4.40 2.34
CA HIS A 79 -10.83 5.68 2.69
C HIS A 79 -10.76 6.62 1.47
N VAL A 80 -11.88 6.76 0.77
CA VAL A 80 -11.97 7.54 -0.46
C VAL A 80 -12.64 8.89 -0.21
N LYS A 81 -12.07 9.95 -0.77
CA LYS A 81 -12.60 11.31 -0.67
C LYS A 81 -12.64 11.96 -2.05
N ARG A 82 -13.81 12.47 -2.46
CA ARG A 82 -13.96 13.32 -3.64
C ARG A 82 -13.37 14.71 -3.36
N LEU A 83 -12.56 15.24 -4.27
CA LEU A 83 -12.01 16.60 -4.18
C LEU A 83 -12.77 17.56 -5.11
N THR A 84 -13.04 17.12 -6.33
CA THR A 84 -13.83 17.81 -7.37
C THR A 84 -14.73 16.78 -8.06
N PRO A 85 -15.64 17.16 -8.98
CA PRO A 85 -16.44 16.19 -9.73
C PRO A 85 -15.60 15.13 -10.47
N ASP A 86 -14.39 15.49 -10.85
CA ASP A 86 -13.45 14.74 -11.69
C ASP A 86 -12.14 14.34 -11.00
N VAL A 87 -11.94 14.67 -9.72
CA VAL A 87 -10.75 14.30 -8.95
C VAL A 87 -11.13 13.67 -7.62
N ALA A 88 -10.48 12.56 -7.29
CA ALA A 88 -10.60 11.86 -6.02
C ALA A 88 -9.23 11.53 -5.42
N ILE A 89 -9.21 11.28 -4.12
CA ILE A 89 -8.04 10.80 -3.39
C ILE A 89 -8.44 9.59 -2.53
N CYS A 90 -7.56 8.61 -2.41
CA CYS A 90 -7.72 7.45 -1.56
C CYS A 90 -6.53 7.31 -0.60
N ALA A 91 -6.83 6.95 0.64
CA ALA A 91 -5.86 6.35 1.55
C ALA A 91 -6.29 4.91 1.86
N CYS A 92 -5.37 3.96 1.77
CA CYS A 92 -5.65 2.56 2.08
C CYS A 92 -4.39 1.86 2.61
N TRP A 93 -4.50 0.59 2.97
CA TRP A 93 -3.36 -0.28 3.24
C TRP A 93 -3.04 -1.13 2.02
N VAL A 94 -1.75 -1.39 1.82
CA VAL A 94 -1.25 -2.37 0.86
C VAL A 94 -0.43 -3.41 1.61
N ARG A 95 -0.62 -4.68 1.26
CA ARG A 95 0.31 -5.75 1.57
C ARG A 95 1.07 -6.10 0.31
N HIS A 96 2.39 -6.17 0.40
CA HIS A 96 3.25 -6.72 -0.63
C HIS A 96 3.91 -7.99 -0.09
N ASP A 97 3.89 -9.06 -0.87
CA ASP A 97 4.68 -10.27 -0.63
C ASP A 97 5.55 -10.47 -1.86
N MET A 98 6.87 -10.51 -1.68
CA MET A 98 7.82 -10.56 -2.78
C MET A 98 8.90 -11.62 -2.57
N LYS A 99 9.41 -12.11 -3.68
CA LYS A 99 10.58 -12.97 -3.75
C LYS A 99 11.58 -12.32 -4.68
N ILE A 100 12.78 -12.05 -4.16
CA ILE A 100 13.93 -11.66 -4.98
C ILE A 100 14.70 -12.92 -5.39
N ARG A 101 15.32 -12.85 -6.58
CA ARG A 101 16.14 -13.92 -7.14
C ARG A 101 17.30 -14.25 -6.18
N GLY A 102 17.66 -15.53 -6.13
CA GLY A 102 18.78 -16.01 -5.31
C GLY A 102 18.33 -16.65 -3.97
N PRO A 103 19.26 -16.77 -2.98
CA PRO A 103 19.07 -17.63 -1.82
C PRO A 103 18.16 -17.04 -0.73
N MET A 104 17.78 -15.75 -0.84
CA MET A 104 16.96 -15.05 0.15
C MET A 104 15.55 -15.65 0.21
N LYS A 105 14.96 -15.76 1.39
CA LYS A 105 13.54 -16.20 1.51
C LYS A 105 12.60 -15.11 0.99
N ALA A 106 11.37 -15.50 0.65
CA ALA A 106 10.31 -14.52 0.39
C ALA A 106 10.09 -13.65 1.63
N THR A 107 9.80 -12.38 1.39
CA THR A 107 9.56 -11.36 2.41
C THR A 107 8.28 -10.62 2.08
N GLY A 108 7.63 -10.06 3.09
CA GLY A 108 6.46 -9.24 2.88
C GLY A 108 6.27 -8.23 3.99
N GLY A 109 5.40 -7.28 3.73
CA GLY A 109 5.19 -6.14 4.59
C GLY A 109 3.88 -5.44 4.28
N ASP A 110 3.51 -4.55 5.18
CA ASP A 110 2.35 -3.70 5.05
C ASP A 110 2.80 -2.23 4.99
N ALA A 111 2.30 -1.51 3.99
CA ALA A 111 2.47 -0.07 3.86
C ALA A 111 1.11 0.64 3.80
N ARG A 112 1.12 1.94 4.04
CA ARG A 112 -0.04 2.80 3.77
C ARG A 112 0.12 3.39 2.39
N VAL A 113 -0.95 3.46 1.62
CA VAL A 113 -0.96 4.06 0.29
C VAL A 113 -1.70 5.38 0.35
N MET A 114 -1.21 6.35 -0.41
CA MET A 114 -1.98 7.50 -0.86
C MET A 114 -1.99 7.53 -2.38
N ALA A 115 -3.17 7.65 -2.97
CA ALA A 115 -3.33 7.70 -4.42
C ALA A 115 -4.32 8.79 -4.84
N VAL A 116 -4.05 9.45 -5.97
CA VAL A 116 -4.90 10.47 -6.58
C VAL A 116 -5.42 9.95 -7.91
N PHE A 117 -6.68 10.26 -8.20
CA PHE A 117 -7.39 9.77 -9.37
C PHE A 117 -8.04 10.90 -10.14
N ARG A 118 -8.04 10.78 -11.47
CA ARG A 118 -8.81 11.63 -12.38
C ARG A 118 -9.92 10.81 -13.05
N LYS A 119 -11.12 11.39 -13.18
CA LYS A 119 -12.23 10.77 -13.90
C LYS A 119 -12.05 11.00 -15.39
N LYS A 120 -12.05 9.92 -16.15
CA LYS A 120 -12.06 9.88 -17.61
C LYS A 120 -13.40 9.32 -18.11
N PRO A 121 -13.77 9.49 -19.40
CA PRO A 121 -14.97 8.88 -19.97
C PRO A 121 -15.08 7.37 -19.72
N GLU A 122 -13.95 6.67 -19.73
CA GLU A 122 -13.79 5.23 -19.55
C GLU A 122 -13.68 4.77 -18.08
N GLY A 123 -13.63 5.70 -17.12
CA GLY A 123 -13.55 5.37 -15.69
C GLY A 123 -12.53 6.23 -14.93
N TRP A 124 -12.30 5.88 -13.67
CA TRP A 124 -11.23 6.51 -12.89
C TRP A 124 -9.87 5.96 -13.31
N ARG A 125 -8.85 6.80 -13.23
CA ARG A 125 -7.46 6.46 -13.55
C ARG A 125 -6.52 7.05 -12.51
N PHE A 126 -5.45 6.33 -12.18
CA PHE A 126 -4.39 6.83 -11.31
C PHE A 126 -3.66 8.02 -11.96
N CYS A 127 -3.36 9.05 -11.16
CA CYS A 127 -2.47 10.16 -11.53
C CYS A 127 -1.22 10.21 -10.63
N ALA A 128 -1.38 9.82 -9.37
CA ALA A 128 -0.30 9.73 -8.41
C ALA A 128 -0.52 8.54 -7.47
N TYR A 129 0.58 7.90 -7.08
CA TYR A 129 0.60 6.77 -6.15
C TYR A 129 1.85 6.86 -5.26
N ALA A 130 1.67 6.72 -3.95
CA ALA A 130 2.78 6.70 -3.02
C ALA A 130 2.53 5.71 -1.88
N GLU A 131 3.52 4.86 -1.64
CA GLU A 131 3.60 3.98 -0.48
C GLU A 131 4.39 4.64 0.65
N GLY A 132 3.80 4.61 1.84
CA GLY A 132 4.37 5.08 3.08
C GLY A 132 4.67 3.91 4.01
N PRO A 133 5.90 3.36 3.98
CA PRO A 133 6.32 2.31 4.92
C PRO A 133 6.36 2.83 6.35
N MET A 134 6.29 1.92 7.32
CA MET A 134 6.50 2.31 8.71
C MET A 134 7.94 2.77 8.92
N SER A 135 8.12 3.81 9.73
CA SER A 135 9.47 4.12 10.19
C SER A 135 10.03 2.93 10.98
N PRO A 136 11.35 2.70 10.99
CA PRO A 136 11.93 1.56 11.70
C PRO A 136 11.51 1.49 13.17
N VAL A 137 11.40 2.65 13.85
CA VAL A 137 10.95 2.72 15.24
C VAL A 137 9.51 2.25 15.39
N LEU A 138 8.61 2.71 14.52
CA LEU A 138 7.20 2.30 14.56
C LEU A 138 7.04 0.82 14.22
N TYR A 139 7.78 0.32 13.24
CA TYR A 139 7.79 -1.08 12.86
C TYR A 139 8.23 -1.97 14.03
N MET A 140 9.34 -1.63 14.69
CA MET A 140 9.82 -2.36 15.86
C MET A 140 8.84 -2.29 17.04
N HIS A 141 8.20 -1.15 17.26
CA HIS A 141 7.17 -1.02 18.29
C HIS A 141 5.99 -1.96 18.01
N LYS A 142 5.49 -1.99 16.77
CA LYS A 142 4.41 -2.90 16.34
C LYS A 142 4.82 -4.36 16.46
N LEU A 143 6.06 -4.70 16.12
CA LEU A 143 6.61 -6.04 16.31
C LEU A 143 6.56 -6.46 17.79
N TYR A 144 6.90 -5.57 18.72
CA TYR A 144 6.80 -5.88 20.14
C TYR A 144 5.35 -5.97 20.64
N GLU A 145 4.43 -5.14 20.14
CA GLU A 145 3.00 -5.26 20.43
C GLU A 145 2.45 -6.64 20.01
N MET A 146 2.86 -7.16 18.86
CA MET A 146 2.45 -8.49 18.37
C MET A 146 3.03 -9.65 19.18
N ASN A 147 4.08 -9.41 19.97
CA ASN A 147 4.73 -10.43 20.81
C ASN A 147 4.22 -10.42 22.26
N VAL A 148 3.11 -9.71 22.54
CA VAL A 148 2.45 -9.77 23.85
C VAL A 148 1.72 -11.11 23.99
N LEU A 149 1.94 -11.79 25.12
CA LEU A 149 1.25 -13.05 25.43
C LEU A 149 -0.28 -12.84 25.47
N PRO A 150 -1.09 -13.73 24.87
CA PRO A 150 -2.56 -13.59 24.84
C PRO A 150 -3.19 -13.39 26.23
N GLU A 151 -2.65 -14.03 27.26
CA GLU A 151 -3.11 -13.94 28.64
C GLU A 151 -2.77 -12.61 29.34
N PHE A 152 -1.81 -11.84 28.79
CA PHE A 152 -1.29 -10.63 29.44
C PHE A 152 -2.38 -9.58 29.67
N GLU A 153 -3.36 -9.45 28.78
CA GLU A 153 -4.45 -8.49 28.99
C GLU A 153 -5.25 -8.78 30.26
N SER A 154 -5.57 -10.07 30.48
CA SER A 154 -6.33 -10.51 31.65
C SER A 154 -5.53 -10.29 32.93
N PHE A 155 -4.22 -10.58 32.90
CA PHE A 155 -3.28 -10.29 33.96
C PHE A 155 -3.20 -8.79 34.25
N ASN A 156 -3.06 -7.95 33.23
CA ASN A 156 -2.96 -6.50 33.35
C ASN A 156 -4.21 -5.90 34.00
N ARG A 157 -5.41 -6.28 33.54
CA ARG A 157 -6.68 -5.85 34.15
C ARG A 157 -6.75 -6.23 35.65
N ALA A 158 -6.35 -7.46 35.99
CA ALA A 158 -6.32 -7.91 37.38
C ALA A 158 -5.30 -7.12 38.23
N ALA A 159 -4.13 -6.81 37.67
CA ALA A 159 -3.09 -6.03 38.35
C ALA A 159 -3.53 -4.58 38.63
N LEU A 160 -4.17 -3.92 37.65
CA LEU A 160 -4.72 -2.56 37.82
C LEU A 160 -5.81 -2.51 38.91
N ALA A 161 -6.73 -3.48 38.91
CA ALA A 161 -7.78 -3.55 39.95
C ALA A 161 -7.21 -3.74 41.37
N ARG A 162 -6.08 -4.44 41.52
CA ARG A 162 -5.38 -4.56 42.82
C ARG A 162 -4.75 -3.23 43.26
N LYS A 163 -4.13 -2.48 42.33
CA LYS A 163 -3.55 -1.16 42.62
C LYS A 163 -4.63 -0.16 43.06
N ASP A 164 -5.78 -0.13 42.39
CA ASP A 164 -6.87 0.77 42.73
C ASP A 164 -7.47 0.49 44.12
N LYS A 165 -7.54 -0.78 44.52
CA LYS A 165 -7.97 -1.17 45.87
C LYS A 165 -6.95 -0.74 46.93
N ALA A 166 -5.66 -0.85 46.63
CA ALA A 166 -4.59 -0.47 47.54
C ALA A 166 -4.45 1.06 47.73
N GLY A 167 -4.75 1.87 46.70
CA GLY A 167 -4.72 3.33 46.79
C GLY A 167 -5.96 3.98 47.43
N LYS A 168 -6.99 3.19 47.74
CA LYS A 168 -8.22 3.62 48.44
C LYS A 168 -8.27 3.19 49.91
N ALA A 169 -7.25 2.47 50.37
CA ALA A 169 -7.07 2.07 51.77
C ALA A 169 -6.09 3.04 52.45
#